data_AF-A0A7W0P7W7-F1
#
_entry.id   AF-A0A7W0P7W7-F1
#
_cell.length_a   1.000
_cell.length_b   1.000
_cell.length_c   1.000
_cell.angle_alpha   90.00
_cell.angle_beta   90.00
_cell.angle_gamma   90.00
#
_symmetry.space_group_name_H-M   'P 1'
#
loop_
_entity.id
_entity.type
_entity.pdbx_description
1 polymer ?
#
loop_
_entity_poly.entity_id
_entity_poly.type
_entity_poly.pdbx_seq_one_letter_code
_entity_poly.pdbx_strand_id
1 'polypeptide(L)'
;MKKALAAVLGAGILMTAGPGSAATPLERRVATLQKQVTTLQKQVKTLQKQSKDNEEVGLSSLGLAICLTAVTGDSFQGTWSAVNQVAGRSVFPAAAVTLNDRGICNALRVPRQSTTAPTIAPFSALLALLGPAALLESMVAAP
;
A
#
# COMPACT_ATOMS: atom_id res chain seq x y z
N MET A 1 48.96 -14.37 -21.59
CA MET A 1 49.90 -15.48 -21.85
C MET A 1 49.54 -16.13 -23.18
N LYS A 2 50.55 -16.23 -24.05
CA LYS A 2 50.82 -17.23 -25.10
C LYS A 2 49.74 -17.65 -26.11
N LYS A 3 50.18 -17.51 -27.36
CA LYS A 3 49.62 -17.77 -28.68
C LYS A 3 49.44 -19.27 -29.01
N ALA A 4 48.58 -19.54 -30.00
CA ALA A 4 48.81 -20.38 -31.20
C ALA A 4 47.57 -20.19 -32.11
N LEU A 5 47.56 -19.78 -33.39
CA LEU A 5 48.40 -19.90 -34.59
C LEU A 5 48.22 -21.22 -35.38
N ALA A 6 47.77 -21.06 -36.64
CA ALA A 6 47.83 -21.91 -37.86
C ALA A 6 46.42 -22.16 -38.47
N ALA A 7 46.01 -21.53 -39.57
CA ALA A 7 46.44 -21.62 -40.99
C ALA A 7 45.71 -22.74 -41.77
N VAL A 8 45.03 -22.38 -42.87
CA VAL A 8 45.24 -22.88 -44.25
C VAL A 8 44.02 -22.54 -45.14
N LEU A 9 44.35 -21.80 -46.20
CA LEU A 9 43.78 -21.68 -47.56
C LEU A 9 42.52 -22.50 -47.92
N GLY A 10 41.51 -21.80 -48.43
CA GLY A 10 40.42 -22.35 -49.23
C GLY A 10 39.89 -21.28 -50.18
N ALA A 11 40.11 -21.49 -51.47
CA ALA A 11 39.78 -20.58 -52.55
C ALA A 11 38.27 -20.33 -52.69
N GLY A 12 37.93 -19.10 -53.10
CA GLY A 12 36.77 -18.74 -53.90
C GLY A 12 35.40 -19.30 -53.51
N ILE A 13 34.56 -18.47 -52.90
CA ILE A 13 33.18 -18.26 -53.36
C ILE A 13 32.90 -16.76 -53.22
N LEU A 14 32.55 -16.14 -54.34
CA LEU A 14 31.92 -14.83 -54.41
C LEU A 14 30.64 -14.86 -53.58
N MET A 15 30.72 -14.45 -52.30
CA MET A 15 29.51 -14.05 -51.60
C MET A 15 29.19 -12.63 -52.03
N THR A 16 28.28 -12.56 -53.00
CA THR A 16 27.55 -11.36 -53.36
C THR A 16 27.13 -10.64 -52.07
N ALA A 17 27.73 -9.47 -51.83
CA ALA A 17 27.17 -8.50 -50.92
C ALA A 17 25.78 -8.13 -51.46
N GLY A 18 24.77 -8.87 -51.04
CA GLY A 18 23.40 -8.41 -51.18
C GLY A 18 23.32 -7.05 -50.49
N PRO A 19 22.63 -6.05 -51.06
CA PRO A 19 22.44 -4.79 -50.38
C PRO A 19 21.71 -5.09 -49.07
N GLY A 20 22.46 -5.12 -47.97
CA GLY A 20 21.87 -5.09 -46.65
C GLY A 20 21.08 -3.80 -46.61
N SER A 21 19.76 -3.90 -46.70
CA SER A 21 18.86 -2.76 -46.62
C SER A 21 19.09 -2.08 -45.28
N ALA A 22 19.95 -1.06 -45.28
CA ALA A 22 20.16 -0.21 -44.13
C ALA A 22 18.81 0.43 -43.84
N ALA A 23 18.25 0.15 -42.67
CA ALA A 23 16.96 0.67 -42.26
C ALA A 23 16.88 2.17 -42.57
N THR A 24 15.89 2.52 -43.37
CA THR A 24 15.63 3.88 -43.84
C THR A 24 15.46 4.80 -42.62
N PRO A 25 15.77 6.11 -42.75
CA PRO A 25 15.56 7.07 -41.66
C PRO A 25 14.14 7.04 -41.09
N LEU A 26 13.15 6.67 -41.90
CA LEU A 26 11.75 6.48 -41.52
C LEU A 26 11.57 5.29 -40.57
N GLU A 27 12.14 4.12 -40.87
CA GLU A 27 12.05 2.93 -40.03
C GLU A 27 12.70 3.15 -38.66
N ARG A 28 13.80 3.91 -38.60
CA ARG A 28 14.42 4.29 -37.31
C ARG A 28 13.54 5.22 -36.48
N ARG A 29 12.85 6.18 -37.12
CA ARG A 29 11.89 7.07 -36.43
C ARG A 29 10.71 6.28 -35.90
N VAL A 30 10.13 5.38 -36.71
CA VAL A 30 9.02 4.50 -36.29
C VAL A 30 9.44 3.61 -35.12
N ALA A 31 10.62 2.99 -35.16
CA ALA A 31 11.12 2.18 -34.05
C ALA A 31 11.34 3.01 -32.78
N THR A 32 11.78 4.27 -32.91
CA THR A 32 11.96 5.19 -31.77
C THR A 32 10.61 5.58 -31.16
N LEU A 33 9.63 5.95 -31.99
CA LEU A 33 8.26 6.24 -31.58
C LEU A 33 7.62 5.04 -30.89
N GLN A 34 7.83 3.83 -31.42
CA GLN A 34 7.30 2.59 -30.83
C GLN A 34 7.89 2.32 -29.45
N LYS A 35 9.19 2.57 -29.26
CA LYS A 35 9.87 2.52 -27.94
C LYS A 35 9.34 3.58 -26.98
N GLN A 36 9.09 4.80 -27.46
CA GLN A 36 8.50 5.86 -26.65
C GLN A 36 7.10 5.45 -26.20
N VAL A 37 6.22 5.01 -27.10
CA VAL A 37 4.86 4.57 -26.76
C VAL A 37 4.87 3.41 -25.75
N THR A 38 5.76 2.43 -25.90
CA THR A 38 5.88 1.35 -24.90
C THR A 38 6.38 1.84 -23.55
N THR A 39 7.29 2.82 -23.55
CA THR A 39 7.78 3.45 -22.31
C THR A 39 6.67 4.23 -21.62
N LEU A 40 5.92 5.04 -22.36
CA LEU A 40 4.76 5.78 -21.84
C LEU A 40 3.68 4.81 -21.32
N GLN A 41 3.39 3.71 -22.02
CA GLN A 41 2.45 2.69 -21.53
C GLN A 41 2.89 2.07 -20.20
N LYS A 42 4.19 1.78 -20.04
CA LYS A 42 4.74 1.28 -18.77
C LYS A 42 4.60 2.31 -17.66
N GLN A 43 4.90 3.59 -17.96
CA GLN A 43 4.73 4.68 -17.01
C GLN A 43 3.27 4.82 -16.58
N VAL A 44 2.31 4.84 -17.51
CA VAL A 44 0.88 4.93 -17.18
C VAL A 44 0.43 3.74 -16.32
N LYS A 45 0.86 2.51 -16.63
CA LYS A 45 0.55 1.34 -15.79
C LYS A 45 1.14 1.45 -14.38
N THR A 46 2.35 2.00 -14.27
CA THR A 46 3.02 2.22 -12.99
C THR A 46 2.28 3.28 -12.18
N LEU A 47 1.94 4.42 -12.79
CA LEU A 47 1.17 5.48 -12.16
C LEU A 47 -0.22 5.00 -11.73
N GLN A 48 -0.90 4.20 -12.56
CA GLN A 48 -2.19 3.60 -12.18
C GLN A 48 -2.06 2.68 -10.98
N LYS A 49 -0.97 1.91 -10.88
CA LYS A 49 -0.69 1.06 -9.71
C LYS A 49 -0.46 1.91 -8.46
N GLN A 50 0.43 2.90 -8.54
CA GLN A 50 0.71 3.82 -7.44
C GLN A 50 -0.54 4.58 -6.97
N SER A 51 -1.43 4.98 -7.90
CA SER A 51 -2.69 5.62 -7.54
C SER A 51 -3.62 4.70 -6.76
N LYS A 52 -3.68 3.40 -7.10
CA LYS A 52 -4.46 2.40 -6.36
C LYS A 52 -3.86 2.14 -4.98
N ASP A 53 -2.54 1.97 -4.93
CA ASP A 53 -1.83 1.75 -3.67
C ASP A 53 -2.06 2.93 -2.70
N ASN A 54 -2.02 4.18 -3.20
CA ASN A 54 -2.32 5.38 -2.41
C ASN A 54 -3.79 5.46 -1.96
N GLU A 55 -4.73 5.03 -2.80
CA GLU A 55 -6.16 4.97 -2.45
C GLU A 55 -6.41 3.94 -1.33
N GLU A 56 -5.78 2.77 -1.41
CA GLU A 56 -5.83 1.73 -0.37
C GLU A 56 -5.23 2.22 0.96
N VAL A 57 -4.09 2.92 0.92
CA VAL A 57 -3.49 3.54 2.11
C VAL A 57 -4.43 4.61 2.69
N GLY A 58 -5.03 5.45 1.85
CA GLY A 58 -6.01 6.45 2.28
C GLY A 58 -7.22 5.84 3.00
N LEU A 59 -7.81 4.79 2.42
CA LEU A 59 -8.94 4.07 3.00
C LEU A 59 -8.57 3.37 4.32
N SER A 60 -7.35 2.82 4.42
CA SER A 60 -6.86 2.19 5.65
C SER A 60 -6.70 3.20 6.80
N SER A 61 -6.18 4.40 6.51
CA SER A 61 -6.01 5.47 7.51
C SER A 61 -7.35 5.99 8.02
N LEU A 62 -8.35 6.12 7.15
CA LEU A 62 -9.71 6.49 7.53
C LEU A 62 -10.35 5.40 8.39
N GLY A 63 -10.14 4.12 8.05
CA GLY A 63 -10.60 2.99 8.86
C GLY A 63 -10.02 3.01 10.27
N LEU A 64 -8.70 3.23 10.40
CA LEU A 64 -8.04 3.41 11.69
C LEU A 64 -8.62 4.57 12.49
N ALA A 65 -8.82 5.73 11.85
CA ALA A 65 -9.39 6.91 12.51
C ALA A 65 -10.83 6.69 13.00
N ILE A 66 -11.67 6.03 12.21
CA ILE A 66 -13.04 5.69 12.60
C ILE A 66 -13.02 4.73 13.81
N CYS A 67 -12.19 3.68 13.75
CA CYS A 67 -12.10 2.75 14.86
C CYS A 67 -11.55 3.39 16.13
N LEU A 68 -10.53 4.24 16.02
CA LEU A 68 -9.98 5.01 17.13
C LEU A 68 -11.05 5.92 17.77
N THR A 69 -11.84 6.61 16.95
CA THR A 69 -12.92 7.48 17.43
C THR A 69 -13.97 6.66 18.19
N ALA A 70 -14.34 5.51 17.63
CA ALA A 70 -15.29 4.61 18.26
C ALA A 70 -14.74 4.14 19.62
N VAL A 71 -13.50 3.63 19.68
CA VAL A 71 -12.87 3.09 20.90
C VAL A 71 -12.74 4.17 21.97
N THR A 72 -12.44 5.39 21.55
CA THR A 72 -12.41 6.56 22.43
C THR A 72 -13.79 6.82 23.02
N GLY A 73 -14.84 6.85 22.20
CA GLY A 73 -16.21 7.06 22.67
C GLY A 73 -16.68 6.00 23.67
N ASP A 74 -16.37 4.73 23.41
CA ASP A 74 -16.64 3.62 24.33
C ASP A 74 -15.96 3.82 25.68
N SER A 75 -14.69 4.24 25.67
CA SER A 75 -13.90 4.48 26.88
C SER A 75 -14.45 5.66 27.70
N PHE A 76 -14.87 6.73 27.03
CA PHE A 76 -15.55 7.85 27.67
C PHE A 76 -16.87 7.43 28.32
N GLN A 77 -17.72 6.69 27.60
CA GLN A 77 -18.98 6.17 28.12
C GLN A 77 -18.77 5.24 29.31
N GLY A 78 -17.78 4.34 29.23
CA GLY A 78 -17.39 3.45 30.32
C GLY A 78 -16.92 4.22 31.56
N THR A 79 -16.19 5.32 31.38
CA THR A 79 -15.75 6.19 32.48
C THR A 79 -16.93 6.79 33.24
N TRP A 80 -17.91 7.36 32.54
CA TRP A 80 -19.10 7.93 33.17
C TRP A 80 -19.94 6.88 33.90
N SER A 81 -20.09 5.69 33.29
CA SER A 81 -20.75 4.54 33.93
C SER A 81 -20.05 4.14 35.24
N ALA A 82 -18.72 4.05 35.22
CA ALA A 82 -17.93 3.74 36.42
C ALA A 82 -18.10 4.80 37.51
N VAL A 83 -18.10 6.10 37.16
CA VAL A 83 -18.35 7.17 38.14
C VAL A 83 -19.75 7.09 38.73
N ASN A 84 -20.78 6.84 37.91
CA ASN A 84 -22.15 6.67 38.41
C ASN A 84 -22.26 5.49 39.38
N GLN A 85 -21.58 4.37 39.10
CA GLN A 85 -21.54 3.21 39.98
C GLN A 85 -20.88 3.54 41.33
N VAL A 86 -19.71 4.18 41.31
CA VAL A 86 -19.01 4.59 42.54
C VAL A 86 -19.80 5.61 43.34
N ALA A 87 -20.47 6.56 42.66
CA ALA A 87 -21.29 7.56 43.31
C ALA A 87 -22.61 7.01 43.89
N GLY A 88 -23.01 5.78 43.52
CA GLY A 88 -24.29 5.20 43.90
C GLY A 88 -25.51 5.95 43.35
N ARG A 89 -25.30 6.87 42.40
CA ARG A 89 -26.34 7.71 41.79
C ARG A 89 -25.91 8.15 40.39
N SER A 90 -26.87 8.51 39.55
CA SER A 90 -26.57 9.10 38.24
C SER A 90 -26.00 10.51 38.43
N VAL A 91 -24.69 10.66 38.26
CA VAL A 91 -24.00 11.97 38.18
C VAL A 91 -23.97 12.43 36.73
N PHE A 92 -23.69 11.51 35.82
CA PHE A 92 -23.76 11.71 34.38
C PHE A 92 -24.99 10.99 33.81
N PRO A 93 -25.59 11.50 32.73
CA PRO A 93 -26.65 10.79 32.03
C PRO A 93 -26.13 9.44 31.51
N ALA A 94 -27.01 8.44 31.46
CA ALA A 94 -26.69 7.17 30.83
C ALA A 94 -26.30 7.39 29.36
N ALA A 95 -25.33 6.61 28.87
CA ALA A 95 -24.92 6.70 27.48
C ALA A 95 -26.11 6.41 26.56
N ALA A 96 -26.48 7.39 25.73
CA ALA A 96 -27.67 7.28 24.90
C ALA A 96 -27.50 6.26 23.76
N VAL A 97 -26.29 6.11 23.21
CA VAL A 97 -26.00 5.19 22.10
C VAL A 97 -24.50 4.84 22.04
N THR A 98 -24.17 3.57 21.77
CA THR A 98 -22.82 3.17 21.35
C THR A 98 -22.51 3.73 19.98
N LEU A 99 -21.28 4.23 19.76
CA LEU A 99 -20.87 4.71 18.44
C LEU A 99 -20.87 3.56 17.44
N ASN A 100 -21.58 3.75 16.32
CA ASN A 100 -21.61 2.81 15.21
C ASN A 100 -20.39 3.02 14.31
N ASP A 101 -19.40 2.13 14.44
CA ASP A 101 -18.18 2.08 13.63
C ASP A 101 -18.38 1.32 12.30
N ARG A 102 -19.61 0.89 11.99
CA ARG A 102 -19.98 0.09 10.81
C ARG A 102 -19.16 -1.20 10.67
N GLY A 103 -18.70 -1.76 11.79
CA GLY A 103 -17.90 -2.99 11.82
C GLY A 103 -16.42 -2.79 11.48
N ILE A 104 -15.94 -1.55 11.34
CA ILE A 104 -14.54 -1.26 11.00
C ILE A 104 -13.59 -1.76 12.09
N CYS A 105 -13.90 -1.58 13.38
CA CYS A 105 -13.06 -2.12 14.43
C CYS A 105 -12.98 -3.64 14.41
N ASN A 106 -14.09 -4.31 14.07
CA ASN A 106 -14.09 -5.77 13.92
C ASN A 106 -13.21 -6.20 12.73
N ALA A 107 -13.28 -5.48 11.60
CA ALA A 107 -12.41 -5.72 10.45
C ALA A 107 -10.92 -5.54 10.82
N LEU A 108 -10.62 -4.57 11.69
CA LEU A 108 -9.28 -4.32 12.23
C LEU A 108 -8.91 -5.23 13.42
N ARG A 109 -9.78 -6.16 13.82
CA ARG A 109 -9.60 -7.04 14.99
C ARG A 109 -9.36 -6.29 16.30
N VAL A 110 -9.90 -5.08 16.43
CA VAL A 110 -9.84 -4.26 17.63
C VAL A 110 -11.10 -4.53 18.47
N PRO A 111 -10.95 -5.06 19.70
CA PRO A 111 -12.10 -5.33 20.57
C PRO A 111 -12.75 -4.02 21.04
N ARG A 112 -14.08 -3.94 20.98
CA ARG A 112 -14.89 -2.83 21.50
C ARG A 112 -15.27 -3.12 22.97
N GLN A 113 -15.33 -2.10 23.82
CA GLN A 113 -15.64 -2.25 25.25
C GLN A 113 -16.54 -1.12 25.74
N SER A 114 -17.86 -1.29 25.66
CA SER A 114 -18.82 -0.21 25.88
C SER A 114 -19.36 -0.09 27.32
N THR A 115 -19.12 -1.03 28.23
CA THR A 115 -19.86 -1.09 29.51
C THR A 115 -19.09 -1.51 30.76
N THR A 116 -17.84 -1.96 30.65
CA THR A 116 -16.98 -2.27 31.81
C THR A 116 -16.02 -1.12 32.10
N ALA A 117 -15.40 -1.14 33.30
CA ALA A 117 -14.34 -0.19 33.63
C ALA A 117 -13.33 -0.12 32.46
N PRO A 118 -13.04 1.08 31.94
CA PRO A 118 -12.27 1.22 30.72
C PRO A 118 -10.87 0.63 30.89
N THR A 119 -10.42 -0.11 29.89
CA THR A 119 -9.07 -0.67 29.84
C THR A 119 -8.30 -0.10 28.66
N ILE A 120 -6.97 -0.23 28.67
CA ILE A 120 -6.11 0.20 27.55
C ILE A 120 -6.00 -0.85 26.43
N ALA A 121 -6.64 -2.01 26.57
CA ALA A 121 -6.48 -3.12 25.63
C ALA A 121 -6.92 -2.76 24.18
N PRO A 122 -8.06 -2.09 23.95
CA PRO A 122 -8.46 -1.66 22.60
C PRO A 122 -7.46 -0.69 21.94
N PHE A 123 -6.89 0.23 22.71
CA PHE A 123 -5.87 1.17 22.22
C PHE A 123 -4.54 0.46 21.91
N SER A 124 -4.17 -0.53 22.71
CA SER A 124 -3.00 -1.36 22.45
C SER A 124 -3.15 -2.17 21.16
N ALA A 125 -4.36 -2.69 20.89
CA ALA A 125 -4.66 -3.35 19.63
C ALA A 125 -4.57 -2.39 18.42
N LEU A 126 -5.04 -1.14 18.56
CA LEU A 126 -4.88 -0.11 17.52
C LEU A 126 -3.41 0.22 17.25
N LEU A 127 -2.59 0.37 18.30
CA LEU A 127 -1.16 0.65 18.15
C LEU A 127 -0.39 -0.52 17.53
N ALA A 128 -0.81 -1.76 17.78
CA ALA A 128 -0.20 -2.94 17.16
C ALA A 128 -0.34 -2.95 15.64
N LEU A 129 -1.39 -2.32 15.08
CA LEU A 129 -1.58 -2.16 13.63
C LEU A 129 -0.54 -1.20 13.00
N LEU A 130 0.08 -0.35 13.81
CA LEU A 130 1.11 0.61 13.40
C LEU A 130 2.54 0.09 13.67
N GLY A 131 2.67 -1.16 14.10
CA GLY A 131 3.96 -1.79 14.40
C GLY A 131 4.89 -1.90 13.19
N PRO A 132 6.16 -2.29 13.40
CA PRO A 132 7.24 -2.19 12.40
C PRO A 132 6.97 -2.90 11.08
N ALA A 133 6.12 -3.94 11.05
CA ALA A 133 5.70 -4.59 9.81
C ALA A 133 4.90 -3.65 8.89
N ALA A 134 3.97 -2.85 9.44
CA ALA A 134 3.17 -1.89 8.67
C ALA A 134 4.00 -0.68 8.21
N LEU A 135 4.96 -0.24 9.03
CA LEU A 135 5.89 0.82 8.65
C LEU A 135 6.84 0.37 7.53
N LEU A 136 7.34 -0.86 7.57
CA LEU A 136 8.19 -1.41 6.52
C LEU A 136 7.45 -1.53 5.18
N GLU A 137 6.19 -1.97 5.16
CA GLU A 137 5.39 -1.97 3.93
C GLU A 137 5.16 -0.56 3.37
N SER A 138 4.90 0.44 4.22
CA SER A 138 4.75 1.83 3.77
C SER A 138 6.04 2.46 3.24
N MET A 139 7.20 2.06 3.78
CA MET A 139 8.52 2.55 3.35
C MET A 139 9.04 1.83 2.10
N VAL A 140 8.65 0.56 1.90
CA VAL A 140 9.00 -0.21 0.70
C VAL A 140 8.09 0.16 -0.49
N ALA A 141 6.89 0.68 -0.24
CA ALA A 141 5.96 1.15 -1.27
C ALA A 141 6.26 2.57 -1.80
N ALA A 142 7.16 3.33 -1.15
CA ALA A 142 7.61 4.63 -1.64
C ALA A 142 8.75 4.46 -2.66
N PRO A 143 8.58 4.87 -3.94
CA PRO A 143 9.65 4.84 -4.95
C PRO A 143 10.75 5.88 -4.68
#